data_AF-A0A399I3T3-F1
#
_entry.id   AF-A0A399I3T3-F1
#
_cell.length_a   1.000
_cell.length_b   1.000
_cell.length_c   1.000
_cell.angle_alpha   90.00
_cell.angle_beta   90.00
_cell.angle_gamma   90.00
#
_symmetry.space_group_name_H-M   'P 1'
#
loop_
_entity.id
_entity.type
_entity.pdbx_description
1 polymer ?
#
loop_
_entity_poly.entity_id
_entity_poly.type
_entity_poly.pdbx_seq_one_letter_code
_entity_poly.pdbx_strand_id
1 'polypeptide(L)'
;MSNTWKVVTDGAGNVTTQVQQSAYPADPGGKSDFYKTPPKAPIYASYTHKEAPAIASGQYTIHWNAPADKAMIRYYNIYAKDGAVPFTTDLPITDRQKYRIASIPASSDYAGSGAFKYIDWLGATDGSTQYIVSSVDYQGNETIYVAGHSPLDTLKRVPK
;
A
#
# COMPACT_ATOMS: atom_id res chain seq x y z
N MET A 1 14.91 5.23 18.95
CA MET A 1 15.73 5.34 20.19
C MET A 1 17.15 4.87 19.86
N SER A 2 18.19 5.34 20.56
CA SER A 2 19.63 5.08 20.29
C SER A 2 20.38 4.65 21.56
N ASN A 3 21.63 4.17 21.44
CA ASN A 3 22.49 3.91 22.59
C ASN A 3 22.61 5.19 23.44
N THR A 4 22.56 5.05 24.76
CA THR A 4 22.88 6.16 25.67
C THR A 4 24.21 5.89 26.35
N TRP A 5 25.10 6.86 26.25
CA TRP A 5 26.43 6.82 26.85
C TRP A 5 26.50 7.88 27.92
N LYS A 6 27.01 7.52 29.10
CA LYS A 6 27.42 8.48 30.10
C LYS A 6 28.87 8.85 29.82
N VAL A 7 29.09 10.13 29.54
CA VAL A 7 30.42 10.71 29.34
C VAL A 7 30.71 11.62 30.53
N VAL A 8 31.88 11.44 31.14
CA VAL A 8 32.41 12.34 32.16
C VAL A 8 33.56 13.11 31.54
N THR A 9 33.56 14.42 31.73
CA THR A 9 34.63 15.30 31.26
C THR A 9 35.38 15.93 32.44
N ASP A 10 36.64 16.29 32.24
CA ASP A 10 37.38 17.15 33.17
C ASP A 10 36.95 18.63 33.05
N GLY A 11 37.58 19.50 33.85
CA GLY A 11 37.35 20.94 33.81
C GLY A 11 37.82 21.65 32.53
N ALA A 12 38.53 20.95 31.64
CA ALA A 12 38.94 21.43 30.33
C ALA A 12 38.07 20.86 29.18
N GLY A 13 37.08 20.02 29.51
CA GLY A 13 36.18 19.39 28.55
C GLY A 13 36.70 18.11 27.90
N ASN A 14 37.84 17.57 28.35
CA ASN A 14 38.35 16.29 27.85
C ASN A 14 37.57 15.13 28.46
N VAL A 15 37.26 14.11 27.65
CA VAL A 15 36.59 12.90 28.13
C VAL A 15 37.52 12.08 29.01
N THR A 16 37.18 11.95 30.29
CA THR A 16 37.93 11.15 31.27
C THR A 16 37.30 9.78 31.49
N THR A 17 36.02 9.61 31.19
CA THR A 17 35.34 8.31 31.25
C THR A 17 34.18 8.26 30.26
N GLN A 18 34.04 7.12 29.59
CA GLN A 18 32.87 6.82 28.78
C GLN A 18 32.36 5.42 29.14
N VAL A 19 31.14 5.34 29.65
CA VAL A 19 30.48 4.07 29.98
C VAL A 19 29.14 4.00 29.27
N GLN A 20 28.85 2.87 28.63
CA GLN A 20 27.53 2.61 28.07
C GLN A 20 26.54 2.50 29.22
N GLN A 21 25.62 3.46 29.32
CA GLN A 21 24.67 3.49 30.43
C GLN A 21 23.49 2.57 30.15
N SER A 22 23.03 2.57 28.89
CA SER A 22 22.04 1.61 28.41
C SER A 22 22.45 1.11 27.05
N ALA A 23 22.44 -0.21 26.90
CA ALA A 23 22.52 -0.80 25.57
C ALA A 23 21.30 -0.40 24.75
N TYR A 24 21.53 -0.14 23.47
CA TYR A 24 20.48 -0.17 22.48
C TYR A 24 19.71 -1.48 22.69
N PRO A 25 18.38 -1.43 22.86
CA PRO A 25 17.62 -2.65 23.01
C PRO A 25 17.94 -3.57 21.83
N ALA A 26 18.16 -4.87 22.09
CA ALA A 26 18.37 -5.84 21.01
C ALA A 26 17.20 -5.81 20.00
N ASP A 27 16.03 -5.37 20.45
CA ASP A 27 14.86 -5.04 19.65
C ASP A 27 14.37 -3.60 19.97
N PRO A 28 14.92 -2.55 19.34
CA PRO A 28 14.50 -1.16 19.55
C PRO A 28 13.07 -0.89 19.06
N GLY A 29 12.47 -1.87 18.39
CA GLY A 29 11.15 -1.85 17.79
C GLY A 29 10.16 -2.71 18.55
N GLY A 30 10.37 -3.02 19.83
CA GLY A 30 9.52 -3.89 20.68
C GLY A 30 8.02 -3.54 20.80
N LYS A 31 7.46 -2.63 19.98
CA LYS A 31 6.13 -2.84 19.41
C LYS A 31 6.27 -3.90 18.30
N SER A 32 6.18 -5.17 18.68
CA SER A 32 6.63 -6.36 17.94
C SER A 32 5.93 -6.68 16.60
N ASP A 33 5.42 -5.69 15.86
CA ASP A 33 4.72 -5.92 14.59
C ASP A 33 5.45 -5.23 13.43
N PHE A 34 6.78 -5.35 13.39
CA PHE A 34 7.51 -5.01 12.17
C PHE A 34 7.28 -6.10 11.13
N TYR A 35 6.36 -5.85 10.19
CA TYR A 35 6.09 -6.77 9.10
C TYR A 35 7.32 -6.87 8.20
N LYS A 36 7.99 -8.02 8.23
CA LYS A 36 9.14 -8.34 7.37
C LYS A 36 8.72 -8.87 5.99
N THR A 37 7.45 -9.24 5.88
CA THR A 37 6.84 -9.71 4.65
C THR A 37 5.79 -8.70 4.23
N PRO A 38 5.83 -8.19 2.98
CA PRO A 38 4.80 -7.29 2.49
C PRO A 38 3.40 -7.93 2.53
N PRO A 39 2.34 -7.13 2.67
CA PRO A 39 0.98 -7.64 2.69
C PRO A 39 0.61 -8.30 1.35
N LYS A 40 -0.23 -9.34 1.40
CA LYS A 40 -0.78 -9.95 0.19
C LYS A 40 -1.61 -8.96 -0.62
N ALA A 41 -1.76 -9.24 -1.91
CA ALA A 41 -2.62 -8.45 -2.78
C ALA A 41 -4.10 -8.56 -2.36
N PRO A 42 -4.90 -7.50 -2.55
CA PRO A 42 -6.36 -7.59 -2.52
C PRO A 42 -6.88 -8.71 -3.41
N ILE A 43 -8.01 -9.31 -3.02
CA ILE A 43 -8.64 -10.41 -3.76
C ILE A 43 -9.92 -9.93 -4.44
N TYR A 44 -10.33 -10.64 -5.49
CA TYR A 44 -11.55 -10.35 -6.26
C TYR A 44 -11.69 -8.89 -6.70
N ALA A 45 -10.56 -8.23 -7.01
CA ALA A 45 -10.64 -6.88 -7.48
C ALA A 45 -11.33 -6.85 -8.87
N SER A 46 -12.13 -5.84 -9.11
CA SER A 46 -12.88 -5.69 -10.35
C SER A 46 -13.18 -4.23 -10.58
N TYR A 47 -13.48 -3.88 -11.83
CA TYR A 47 -13.88 -2.53 -12.16
C TYR A 47 -14.93 -2.52 -13.26
N THR A 48 -15.84 -1.55 -13.15
CA THR A 48 -16.96 -1.39 -14.07
C THR A 48 -17.01 0.05 -14.57
N HIS A 49 -17.07 0.21 -15.89
CA HIS A 49 -17.27 1.50 -16.54
C HIS A 49 -18.74 1.90 -16.48
N LYS A 50 -19.03 3.15 -16.11
CA LYS A 50 -20.39 3.72 -16.02
C LYS A 50 -21.30 2.98 -15.03
N GLU A 51 -20.82 2.58 -13.85
CA GLU A 51 -21.64 1.96 -12.80
C GLU A 51 -22.27 3.02 -11.87
N ALA A 52 -23.57 2.87 -11.57
CA ALA A 52 -24.33 3.74 -10.66
C ALA A 52 -23.61 3.94 -9.29
N PRO A 53 -23.79 5.08 -8.59
CA PRO A 53 -24.93 6.01 -8.67
C PRO A 53 -24.82 7.10 -9.74
N ALA A 54 -23.67 7.26 -10.39
CA ALA A 54 -23.52 8.10 -11.56
C ALA A 54 -23.14 7.25 -12.78
N ILE A 55 -23.40 7.74 -13.98
CA ILE A 55 -23.13 7.03 -15.25
C ILE A 55 -22.32 7.93 -16.20
N ALA A 56 -21.52 8.83 -15.63
CA ALA A 56 -20.71 9.76 -16.40
C ALA A 56 -19.70 8.99 -17.26
N SER A 57 -19.42 9.49 -18.46
CA SER A 57 -18.59 8.75 -19.41
C SER A 57 -17.17 8.46 -18.93
N GLY A 58 -16.59 9.25 -18.03
CA GLY A 58 -15.28 8.99 -17.44
C GLY A 58 -15.31 8.22 -16.11
N GLN A 59 -16.48 7.77 -15.67
CA GLN A 59 -16.62 7.17 -14.35
C GLN A 59 -16.38 5.67 -14.36
N TYR A 60 -15.57 5.22 -13.41
CA TYR A 60 -15.34 3.82 -13.10
C TYR A 60 -15.55 3.56 -11.62
N THR A 61 -16.16 2.42 -11.31
CA THR A 61 -16.24 1.93 -9.93
C THR A 61 -15.33 0.73 -9.80
N ILE A 62 -14.39 0.80 -8.86
CA ILE A 62 -13.42 -0.23 -8.56
C ILE A 62 -13.86 -0.89 -7.25
N HIS A 63 -13.94 -2.22 -7.23
CA HIS A 63 -14.28 -3.03 -6.06
C HIS A 63 -13.12 -3.97 -5.74
N TRP A 64 -12.91 -4.29 -4.47
CA TRP A 64 -11.98 -5.33 -4.04
C TRP A 64 -12.31 -5.83 -2.64
N ASN A 65 -11.79 -7.00 -2.31
CA ASN A 65 -11.86 -7.54 -0.97
C ASN A 65 -10.47 -7.56 -0.31
N ALA A 66 -10.47 -7.36 1.00
CA ALA A 66 -9.30 -7.52 1.84
C ALA A 66 -8.75 -8.94 1.71
N PRO A 67 -7.42 -9.12 1.69
CA PRO A 67 -6.82 -10.44 1.77
C PRO A 67 -6.92 -11.04 3.18
N ALA A 68 -6.48 -12.29 3.34
CA ALA A 68 -6.53 -12.99 4.61
C ALA A 68 -5.71 -12.32 5.74
N ASP A 69 -4.63 -11.64 5.39
CA ASP A 69 -3.72 -10.92 6.28
C ASP A 69 -4.13 -9.44 6.51
N LYS A 70 -5.41 -9.09 6.32
CA LYS A 70 -5.90 -7.70 6.39
C LYS A 70 -5.54 -6.91 7.66
N ALA A 71 -5.23 -7.57 8.77
CA ALA A 71 -4.87 -6.91 10.03
C ALA A 71 -3.57 -6.08 9.94
N MET A 72 -2.67 -6.39 9.00
CA MET A 72 -1.44 -5.62 8.81
C MET A 72 -1.58 -4.40 7.91
N ILE A 73 -2.70 -4.31 7.18
CA ILE A 73 -2.87 -3.32 6.11
C ILE A 73 -3.26 -1.97 6.71
N ARG A 74 -2.51 -0.93 6.35
CA ARG A 74 -2.81 0.47 6.69
C ARG A 74 -3.70 1.12 5.62
N TYR A 75 -3.41 0.89 4.34
CA TYR A 75 -4.19 1.41 3.21
C TYR A 75 -4.01 0.56 1.95
N TYR A 76 -4.90 0.78 0.98
CA TYR A 76 -4.85 0.23 -0.37
C TYR A 76 -4.50 1.32 -1.36
N ASN A 77 -3.49 1.12 -2.20
CA ASN A 77 -3.20 2.07 -3.29
C ASN A 77 -3.96 1.65 -4.55
N ILE A 78 -4.46 2.64 -5.29
CA ILE A 78 -5.15 2.46 -6.56
C ILE A 78 -4.33 3.13 -7.65
N TYR A 79 -4.00 2.36 -8.68
CA TYR A 79 -3.24 2.80 -9.84
C TYR A 79 -4.13 2.75 -11.07
N ALA A 80 -4.00 3.72 -11.95
CA ALA A 80 -4.78 3.79 -13.18
C ALA A 80 -3.92 4.21 -14.38
N LYS A 81 -4.28 3.70 -15.56
CA LYS A 81 -3.69 4.08 -16.84
C LYS A 81 -4.64 3.79 -17.98
N ASP A 82 -4.71 4.70 -18.94
CA ASP A 82 -5.54 4.56 -20.13
C ASP A 82 -4.86 3.70 -21.18
N GLY A 83 -5.62 2.79 -21.80
CA GLY A 83 -5.17 1.95 -22.91
C GLY A 83 -4.20 0.82 -22.55
N ALA A 84 -3.68 0.77 -21.32
CA ALA A 84 -2.71 -0.26 -20.90
C ALA A 84 -2.76 -0.48 -19.37
N VAL A 85 -2.23 -1.61 -18.92
CA VAL A 85 -2.01 -1.84 -17.48
C VAL A 85 -1.11 -0.76 -16.88
N PRO A 86 -1.41 -0.23 -15.66
CA PRO A 86 -0.60 0.80 -15.02
C PRO A 86 0.88 0.44 -14.91
N PHE A 87 1.19 -0.79 -14.51
CA PHE A 87 2.55 -1.31 -14.42
C PHE A 87 2.58 -2.83 -14.51
N THR A 88 3.78 -3.37 -14.76
CA THR A 88 4.08 -4.81 -14.69
C THR A 88 4.89 -5.14 -13.44
N THR A 89 5.07 -6.43 -13.15
CA THR A 89 5.89 -6.92 -12.04
C THR A 89 7.33 -6.41 -12.10
N ASP A 90 7.84 -6.17 -13.31
CA ASP A 90 9.22 -5.79 -13.56
C ASP A 90 9.46 -4.28 -13.41
N LEU A 91 8.39 -3.48 -13.27
CA LEU A 91 8.51 -2.05 -13.04
C LEU A 91 8.93 -1.78 -11.59
N PRO A 92 9.99 -0.99 -11.34
CA PRO A 92 10.40 -0.59 -9.99
C PRO A 92 9.25 0.08 -9.23
N ILE A 93 9.13 -0.19 -7.92
CA ILE A 93 8.05 0.37 -7.08
C ILE A 93 8.02 1.90 -7.14
N THR A 94 9.18 2.55 -7.20
CA THR A 94 9.32 4.01 -7.33
C THR A 94 8.65 4.55 -8.59
N ASP A 95 8.69 3.79 -9.69
CA ASP A 95 8.05 4.18 -10.95
C ASP A 95 6.55 3.89 -10.95
N ARG A 96 6.09 2.87 -10.21
CA ARG A 96 4.65 2.58 -10.05
C ARG A 96 3.90 3.75 -9.45
N GLN A 97 4.53 4.49 -8.52
CA GLN A 97 3.89 5.62 -7.84
C GLN A 97 3.44 6.73 -8.79
N LYS A 98 4.00 6.81 -10.02
CA LYS A 98 3.57 7.76 -11.05
C LYS A 98 2.13 7.54 -11.51
N TYR A 99 1.61 6.33 -11.36
CA TYR A 99 0.24 5.96 -11.78
C TYR A 99 -0.76 5.94 -10.63
N ARG A 100 -0.34 6.28 -9.40
CA ARG A 100 -1.22 6.21 -8.22
C ARG A 100 -2.22 7.36 -8.24
N ILE A 101 -3.51 7.03 -8.25
CA ILE A 101 -4.59 8.01 -8.24
C ILE A 101 -5.24 8.17 -6.86
N ALA A 102 -5.14 7.15 -6.00
CA ALA A 102 -5.72 7.18 -4.66
C ALA A 102 -5.03 6.23 -3.68
N SER A 103 -5.22 6.51 -2.39
CA SER A 103 -4.89 5.61 -1.28
C SER A 103 -6.09 5.55 -0.33
N ILE A 104 -6.66 4.36 -0.14
CA ILE A 104 -7.89 4.13 0.64
C ILE A 104 -7.52 3.46 1.96
N PRO A 105 -7.78 4.09 3.12
CA PRO A 105 -7.38 3.52 4.40
C PRO A 105 -8.15 2.23 4.68
N ALA A 106 -7.48 1.21 5.24
CA ALA A 106 -8.14 -0.04 5.61
C ALA A 106 -9.24 0.18 6.67
N SER A 107 -9.11 1.23 7.48
CA SER A 107 -10.12 1.67 8.45
C SER A 107 -11.42 2.20 7.81
N SER A 108 -11.50 2.32 6.48
CA SER A 108 -12.74 2.65 5.77
C SER A 108 -13.70 1.46 5.62
N ASP A 109 -13.32 0.27 6.10
CA ASP A 109 -14.21 -0.88 6.24
C ASP A 109 -15.20 -0.68 7.41
N TYR A 110 -16.07 0.31 7.29
CA TYR A 110 -17.05 0.64 8.33
C TYR A 110 -18.03 -0.50 8.63
N ALA A 111 -18.24 -1.40 7.67
CA ALA A 111 -19.10 -2.57 7.81
C ALA A 111 -18.37 -3.80 8.38
N GLY A 112 -17.04 -3.77 8.48
CA GLY A 112 -16.22 -4.92 8.89
C GLY A 112 -16.28 -6.11 7.91
N SER A 113 -16.81 -5.90 6.71
CA SER A 113 -17.03 -6.96 5.72
C SER A 113 -15.76 -7.34 4.96
N GLY A 114 -14.74 -6.49 5.03
CA GLY A 114 -13.55 -6.57 4.19
C GLY A 114 -13.81 -6.23 2.73
N ALA A 115 -14.97 -5.65 2.38
CA ALA A 115 -15.28 -5.22 1.02
C ALA A 115 -15.09 -3.71 0.89
N PHE A 116 -14.39 -3.30 -0.17
CA PHE A 116 -14.04 -1.91 -0.42
C PHE A 116 -14.47 -1.48 -1.82
N LYS A 117 -14.67 -0.18 -1.98
CA LYS A 117 -14.94 0.44 -3.26
C LYS A 117 -14.29 1.80 -3.40
N TYR A 118 -13.99 2.18 -4.63
CA TYR A 118 -13.53 3.51 -5.00
C TYR A 118 -14.16 3.94 -6.32
N ILE A 119 -14.44 5.23 -6.45
CA ILE A 119 -14.99 5.81 -7.69
C ILE A 119 -13.92 6.71 -8.28
N ASP A 120 -13.48 6.35 -9.49
CA ASP A 120 -12.68 7.22 -10.35
C ASP A 120 -13.62 7.98 -11.29
N TRP A 121 -13.50 9.31 -11.31
CA TRP A 121 -14.33 10.19 -12.13
C TRP A 121 -13.66 10.64 -13.43
N LEU A 122 -12.35 10.35 -13.57
CA LEU A 122 -11.49 10.93 -14.60
C LEU A 122 -10.83 9.88 -15.49
N GLY A 123 -11.36 8.65 -15.53
CA GLY A 123 -10.92 7.65 -16.48
C GLY A 123 -11.31 8.00 -17.92
N ALA A 124 -10.66 7.34 -18.87
CA ALA A 124 -10.95 7.43 -20.30
C ALA A 124 -12.42 7.15 -20.59
N THR A 125 -13.01 7.99 -21.44
CA THR A 125 -14.45 7.96 -21.72
C THR A 125 -14.90 6.78 -22.57
N ASP A 126 -13.94 6.12 -23.22
CA ASP A 126 -14.11 4.98 -24.13
C ASP A 126 -14.07 3.62 -23.41
N GLY A 127 -13.89 3.60 -22.08
CA GLY A 127 -13.81 2.35 -21.32
C GLY A 127 -12.39 1.74 -21.29
N SER A 128 -11.36 2.45 -21.77
CA SER A 128 -10.00 1.91 -21.90
C SER A 128 -9.12 2.02 -20.65
N THR A 129 -9.58 2.68 -19.58
CA THR A 129 -8.81 2.76 -18.33
C THR A 129 -8.70 1.38 -17.68
N GLN A 130 -7.48 1.05 -17.26
CA GLN A 130 -7.17 -0.17 -16.52
C GLN A 130 -6.64 0.20 -15.14
N TYR A 131 -6.86 -0.69 -14.17
CA TYR A 131 -6.56 -0.46 -12.77
C TYR A 131 -5.70 -1.57 -12.16
N ILE A 132 -4.95 -1.22 -11.11
CA ILE A 132 -4.31 -2.15 -10.17
C ILE A 132 -4.59 -1.66 -8.74
N VAL A 133 -4.90 -2.57 -7.82
CA VAL A 133 -5.08 -2.23 -6.38
C VAL A 133 -4.09 -3.04 -5.55
N SER A 134 -3.20 -2.38 -4.82
CA SER A 134 -2.23 -3.03 -3.91
C SER A 134 -2.54 -2.75 -2.44
N SER A 135 -1.97 -3.55 -1.54
CA SER A 135 -2.02 -3.34 -0.10
C SER A 135 -0.71 -2.77 0.41
N VAL A 136 -0.79 -1.92 1.44
CA VAL A 136 0.37 -1.32 2.10
C VAL A 136 0.23 -1.43 3.60
N ASP A 137 1.29 -1.86 4.27
CA ASP A 137 1.32 -2.00 5.73
C ASP A 137 1.66 -0.69 6.46
N TYR A 138 1.81 -0.75 7.78
CA TYR A 138 2.12 0.40 8.62
C TYR A 138 3.55 0.95 8.44
N GLN A 139 4.45 0.14 7.87
CA GLN A 139 5.84 0.45 7.60
C GLN A 139 6.06 0.96 6.17
N GLY A 140 5.03 0.87 5.31
CA GLY A 140 5.09 1.28 3.92
C GLY A 140 5.55 0.17 2.97
N ASN A 141 5.61 -1.09 3.42
CA ASN A 141 5.82 -2.20 2.52
C ASN A 141 4.56 -2.40 1.69
N GLU A 142 4.72 -2.37 0.37
CA GLU A 142 3.65 -2.56 -0.58
C GLU A 142 3.67 -3.98 -1.14
N THR A 143 2.49 -4.54 -1.44
CA THR A 143 2.33 -5.85 -2.08
C THR A 143 3.32 -6.07 -3.23
N ILE A 144 3.95 -7.25 -3.22
CA ILE A 144 4.76 -7.74 -4.33
C ILE A 144 3.88 -8.63 -5.22
N TYR A 145 3.67 -8.22 -6.46
CA TYR A 145 3.08 -9.06 -7.50
C TYR A 145 4.19 -9.98 -8.06
N VAL A 146 4.00 -11.29 -7.98
CA VAL A 146 4.99 -12.28 -8.42
C VAL A 146 4.91 -12.46 -9.94
N ALA A 147 6.06 -12.53 -10.62
CA ALA A 147 6.12 -12.77 -12.07
C ALA A 147 5.37 -14.05 -12.45
N GLY A 148 4.53 -13.99 -13.50
CA GLY A 148 3.68 -15.10 -13.95
C GLY A 148 2.25 -15.10 -13.39
N HIS A 149 1.97 -14.31 -12.35
CA HIS A 149 0.61 -13.90 -11.99
C HIS A 149 0.41 -12.48 -12.50
N SER A 150 -0.43 -12.33 -13.53
CA SER A 150 -0.74 -10.98 -14.00
C SER A 150 -1.55 -10.25 -12.93
N PRO A 151 -1.30 -8.97 -12.65
CA PRO A 151 -2.27 -8.11 -11.96
C PRO A 151 -3.67 -8.15 -12.61
N LEU A 152 -3.76 -8.66 -13.85
CA LEU A 152 -5.00 -8.95 -14.58
C LEU A 152 -5.74 -10.23 -14.13
N ASP A 153 -5.11 -11.15 -13.38
CA ASP A 153 -5.85 -12.25 -12.72
C ASP A 153 -6.69 -11.73 -11.56
N THR A 154 -6.36 -10.53 -11.07
CA THR A 154 -6.99 -9.90 -9.91
C THR A 154 -7.95 -8.79 -10.28
N LEU A 155 -7.96 -8.24 -11.50
CA LEU A 155 -8.89 -7.19 -11.94
C LEU A 155 -9.52 -7.53 -13.29
N LYS A 156 -10.74 -8.05 -13.22
CA LYS A 156 -11.58 -8.29 -14.40
C LYS A 156 -12.44 -7.06 -14.67
N ARG A 157 -12.36 -6.52 -15.89
CA ARG A 157 -13.40 -5.62 -16.40
C ARG A 157 -14.70 -6.41 -16.40
N VAL A 158 -15.72 -5.91 -15.71
CA VAL A 158 -17.07 -6.47 -15.79
C VAL A 158 -17.75 -5.80 -16.99
N PRO A 159 -18.08 -6.54 -18.06
CA PRO A 159 -18.89 -5.99 -19.16
C PRO A 159 -20.27 -5.58 -18.61
N LYS A 160 -20.80 -4.48 -19.10
CA LYS A 160 -22.24 -4.20 -18.98
C LYS A 160 -23.03 -5.07 -19.94
#